data_AF-A0A7Y2MQX4-F1
#
_entry.id   AF-A0A7Y2MQX4-F1
#
_cell.length_a   1.000
_cell.length_b   1.000
_cell.length_c   1.000
_cell.angle_alpha   90.00
_cell.angle_beta   90.00
_cell.angle_gamma   90.00
#
_symmetry.space_group_name_H-M   'P 1'
#
loop_
_entity.id
_entity.type
_entity.pdbx_description
1 polymer ?
#
loop_
_entity_poly.entity_id
_entity_poly.type
_entity_poly.pdbx_seq_one_letter_code
_entity_poly.pdbx_strand_id
1 'polypeptide(L)'
;MKKNLLLLPLLLLIGIVALQAQITTPAASPSAKVTQMVGLTEVTIEYSRPSMKGRTIFAADGLVPYGSVWRTGANSATKITFSDDITIEDNELPAGSYAILTKPGATSWAVHFYNWGSSNFGSYLEEDPNLVVNATPVKMDATLETFTINIDGLHNDGATLQFAWENTVVPVSIGVMTDKKVMASIDRVMEGPSQNDYYNAASYYHDSGKDLKTALKWVNMATSGDNPRYWQVRRKALILADLGMKTEAIAAAKQSLELAQAAGNQDYVRMNEKSIKDWMM
;
A
#
# COMPACT_ATOMS: atom_id res chain seq x y z
N MET A 1 -13.32 79.28 42.23
CA MET A 1 -13.97 77.97 42.47
C MET A 1 -14.23 77.28 41.14
N LYS A 2 -13.45 76.25 40.78
CA LYS A 2 -13.83 75.12 39.90
C LYS A 2 -12.73 74.05 40.06
N LYS A 3 -13.20 72.81 40.17
CA LYS A 3 -12.59 71.71 40.90
C LYS A 3 -11.52 70.97 40.10
N ASN A 4 -10.42 70.61 40.77
CA ASN A 4 -9.50 69.57 40.34
C ASN A 4 -10.23 68.21 40.35
N LEU A 5 -10.10 67.42 39.29
CA LEU A 5 -10.40 66.00 39.34
C LEU A 5 -9.25 65.24 38.68
N LEU A 6 -8.60 64.40 39.51
CA LEU A 6 -7.51 63.50 39.19
C LEU A 6 -7.91 62.47 38.13
N LEU A 7 -6.99 62.14 37.22
CA LEU A 7 -6.95 60.83 36.58
C LEU A 7 -5.52 60.23 36.66
N LEU A 8 -5.53 58.99 37.13
CA LEU A 8 -4.48 58.01 37.45
C LEU A 8 -3.32 57.89 36.43
N PRO A 9 -2.07 57.60 36.87
CA PRO A 9 -1.03 57.12 35.96
C PRO A 9 -1.25 55.64 35.65
N LEU A 10 -1.38 55.32 34.35
CA LEU A 10 -1.47 53.95 33.84
C LEU A 10 -0.11 53.26 34.02
N LEU A 11 -0.07 52.26 34.91
CA LEU A 11 1.08 51.40 35.15
C LEU A 11 1.35 50.56 33.89
N LEU A 12 2.48 50.80 33.22
CA LEU A 12 2.92 50.04 32.06
C LEU A 12 3.39 48.65 32.52
N LEU A 13 2.56 47.63 32.30
CA LEU A 13 2.93 46.23 32.51
C LEU A 13 3.78 45.77 31.32
N ILE A 14 5.11 45.90 31.42
CA ILE A 14 6.04 45.33 30.45
C ILE A 14 6.08 43.82 30.69
N GLY A 15 5.22 43.08 29.99
CA GLY A 15 5.32 41.64 29.89
C GLY A 15 6.59 41.28 29.12
N ILE A 16 7.53 40.62 29.79
CA ILE A 16 8.66 39.96 29.14
C ILE A 16 8.10 38.75 28.41
N VAL A 17 7.71 38.94 27.16
CA VAL A 17 7.45 37.83 26.25
C VAL A 17 8.81 37.40 25.71
N ALA A 18 9.46 36.47 26.40
CA ALA A 18 10.57 35.72 25.81
C ALA A 18 9.99 34.74 24.76
N LEU A 19 9.57 35.28 23.61
CA LEU A 19 9.29 34.50 22.42
C LEU A 19 10.62 33.89 21.98
N GLN A 20 10.67 32.55 21.96
CA GLN A 20 11.78 31.77 21.43
C GLN A 20 12.01 32.12 19.95
N ALA A 21 12.94 33.03 19.69
CA ALA A 21 13.39 33.38 18.34
C ALA A 21 14.55 32.46 17.91
N GLN A 22 14.35 31.15 17.98
CA GLN A 22 15.31 30.23 17.36
C GLN A 22 14.99 30.12 15.87
N ILE A 23 15.97 30.40 15.03
CA ILE A 23 15.85 30.24 13.58
C ILE A 23 15.59 28.77 13.28
N THR A 24 14.41 28.46 12.76
CA THR A 24 14.09 27.13 12.23
C THR A 24 14.59 27.05 10.79
N THR A 25 15.39 26.04 10.49
CA THR A 25 15.86 25.75 9.14
C THR A 25 15.32 24.39 8.69
N PRO A 26 15.11 24.16 7.38
CA PRO A 26 14.71 22.85 6.89
C PRO A 26 15.71 21.77 7.30
N ALA A 27 15.21 20.62 7.75
CA ALA A 27 16.06 19.48 8.05
C ALA A 27 16.81 19.03 6.79
N ALA A 28 18.11 18.73 6.91
CA ALA A 28 18.93 18.27 5.79
C ALA A 28 18.44 16.94 5.18
N SER A 29 17.71 16.15 5.96
CA SER A 29 17.02 14.93 5.53
C SER A 29 15.61 14.95 6.10
N PRO A 30 14.64 15.48 5.35
CA PRO A 30 13.25 15.55 5.79
C PRO A 30 12.68 14.17 6.08
N SER A 31 11.76 14.10 7.05
CA SER A 31 10.99 12.88 7.31
C SER A 31 9.94 12.63 6.23
N ALA A 32 9.60 11.37 6.05
CA ALA A 32 8.54 10.91 5.15
C ALA A 32 7.80 9.74 5.79
N LYS A 33 6.51 9.64 5.44
CA LYS A 33 5.63 8.54 5.81
C LYS A 33 4.90 8.02 4.58
N VAL A 34 4.89 6.71 4.41
CA VAL A 34 4.11 6.00 3.37
C VAL A 34 3.15 5.06 4.08
N THR A 35 1.88 5.08 3.71
CA THR A 35 0.88 4.12 4.18
C THR A 35 0.19 3.53 2.95
N GLN A 36 0.16 2.21 2.85
CA GLN A 36 -0.36 1.47 1.71
C GLN A 36 -1.11 0.23 2.18
N MET A 37 -2.29 -0.01 1.63
CA MET A 37 -2.97 -1.30 1.76
C MET A 37 -2.39 -2.28 0.73
N VAL A 38 -1.88 -3.41 1.21
CA VAL A 38 -1.44 -4.56 0.41
C VAL A 38 -2.40 -5.70 0.68
N GLY A 39 -3.25 -6.04 -0.29
CA GLY A 39 -4.39 -6.90 -0.04
C GLY A 39 -5.28 -6.33 1.08
N LEU A 40 -5.37 -7.05 2.19
CA LEU A 40 -6.10 -6.62 3.41
C LEU A 40 -5.18 -6.20 4.56
N THR A 41 -3.90 -5.98 4.30
CA THR A 41 -2.89 -5.62 5.31
C THR A 41 -2.38 -4.21 5.07
N GLU A 42 -2.43 -3.37 6.10
CA GLU A 42 -1.87 -2.04 6.08
C GLU A 42 -0.36 -2.12 6.35
N VAL A 43 0.42 -1.50 5.46
CA VAL A 43 1.86 -1.35 5.59
C VAL A 43 2.16 0.14 5.74
N THR A 44 2.82 0.50 6.84
CA THR A 44 3.25 1.88 7.13
C THR A 44 4.76 1.96 7.27
N ILE A 45 5.39 2.90 6.56
CA ILE A 45 6.84 3.14 6.58
C ILE A 45 7.10 4.57 7.03
N GLU A 46 7.97 4.75 8.02
CA GLU A 46 8.38 6.04 8.56
C GLU A 46 9.91 6.15 8.54
N TYR A 47 10.46 7.12 7.81
CA TYR A 47 11.90 7.25 7.59
C TYR A 47 12.30 8.70 7.30
N SER A 48 13.60 9.00 7.36
CA SER A 48 14.13 10.27 6.83
C SER A 48 14.88 10.05 5.53
N ARG A 49 14.73 10.99 4.60
CA ARG A 49 15.20 10.89 3.22
C ARG A 49 16.51 11.67 3.00
N PRO A 50 17.69 11.04 3.01
CA PRO A 50 18.93 11.70 2.62
C PRO A 50 19.01 11.97 1.12
N SER A 51 19.75 13.01 0.74
CA SER A 51 20.00 13.38 -0.67
C SER A 51 21.45 13.15 -1.08
N MET A 52 21.70 12.87 -2.36
CA MET A 52 23.04 12.59 -2.89
C MET A 52 23.97 13.78 -2.74
N LYS A 53 23.52 14.98 -3.14
CA LYS A 53 24.33 16.20 -3.15
C LYS A 53 25.66 16.00 -3.89
N GLY A 54 25.61 15.31 -5.03
CA GLY A 54 26.78 15.01 -5.87
C GLY A 54 27.75 13.96 -5.32
N ARG A 55 27.39 13.25 -4.24
CA ARG A 55 28.22 12.16 -3.67
C ARG A 55 27.85 10.82 -4.30
N THR A 56 28.86 9.97 -4.48
CA THR A 56 28.67 8.54 -4.71
C THR A 56 28.02 7.91 -3.48
N ILE A 57 26.91 7.21 -3.67
CA ILE A 57 26.14 6.65 -2.56
C ILE A 57 26.66 5.28 -2.18
N PHE A 58 26.50 4.29 -3.06
CA PHE A 58 26.84 2.90 -2.79
C PHE A 58 28.14 2.51 -3.49
N ALA A 59 29.22 2.44 -2.72
CA ALA A 59 30.55 2.02 -3.19
C ALA A 59 31.38 1.53 -1.99
N ALA A 60 32.59 1.02 -2.19
CA ALA A 60 33.47 0.66 -1.07
C ALA A 60 33.87 1.90 -0.22
N ASP A 61 33.99 3.06 -0.87
CA ASP A 61 34.36 4.37 -0.31
C ASP A 61 33.22 5.40 -0.42
N GLY A 62 32.00 4.94 -0.70
CA GLY A 62 30.80 5.78 -0.85
C GLY A 62 30.23 6.28 0.49
N LEU A 63 29.18 7.11 0.41
CA LEU A 63 28.46 7.57 1.60
C LEU A 63 27.87 6.41 2.41
N VAL A 64 27.46 5.35 1.73
CA VAL A 64 27.00 4.10 2.33
C VAL A 64 27.95 2.98 1.84
N PRO A 65 29.01 2.67 2.61
CA PRO A 65 30.00 1.70 2.21
C PRO A 65 29.44 0.29 2.07
N TYR A 66 29.86 -0.43 1.03
CA TYR A 66 29.51 -1.84 0.90
C TYR A 66 30.02 -2.66 2.09
N GLY A 67 29.22 -3.63 2.52
CA GLY A 67 29.51 -4.49 3.66
C GLY A 67 29.33 -3.83 5.03
N SER A 68 28.91 -2.56 5.08
CA SER A 68 28.63 -1.86 6.35
C SER A 68 27.13 -1.83 6.62
N VAL A 69 26.76 -1.99 7.90
CA VAL A 69 25.36 -1.84 8.33
C VAL A 69 24.96 -0.38 8.28
N TRP A 70 23.81 -0.11 7.70
CA TRP A 70 23.22 1.21 7.52
C TRP A 70 21.80 1.22 8.09
N ARG A 71 21.41 2.36 8.67
CA ARG A 71 20.06 2.60 9.22
C ARG A 71 18.96 2.71 8.16
N THR A 72 19.30 2.51 6.88
CA THR A 72 18.38 2.55 5.74
C THR A 72 17.60 3.86 5.66
N GLY A 73 18.31 4.98 5.79
CA GLY A 73 17.74 6.32 5.86
C GLY A 73 18.70 7.30 6.56
N ALA A 74 18.16 8.36 7.13
CA ALA A 74 18.89 9.34 7.93
C ALA A 74 18.22 9.61 9.28
N ASN A 75 18.94 10.26 10.20
CA ASN A 75 18.50 10.64 11.54
C ASN A 75 18.19 9.43 12.46
N SER A 76 17.03 8.80 12.29
CA SER A 76 16.55 7.64 13.07
C SER A 76 16.65 6.35 12.26
N ALA A 77 16.52 5.20 12.93
CA ALA A 77 16.25 3.93 12.24
C ALA A 77 14.93 4.03 11.46
N THR A 78 14.91 3.47 10.25
CA THR A 78 13.68 3.36 9.46
C THR A 78 12.73 2.40 10.13
N LYS A 79 11.47 2.83 10.32
CA LYS A 79 10.41 2.02 10.92
C LYS A 79 9.47 1.53 9.83
N ILE A 80 9.12 0.26 9.88
CA ILE A 80 8.02 -0.33 9.11
C ILE A 80 7.02 -0.97 10.06
N THR A 81 5.74 -0.92 9.75
CA THR A 81 4.68 -1.53 10.56
C THR A 81 3.72 -2.27 9.65
N PHE A 82 3.38 -3.50 10.04
CA PHE A 82 2.42 -4.36 9.37
C PHE A 82 1.24 -4.60 10.30
N SER A 83 0.01 -4.41 9.81
CA SER A 83 -1.21 -4.66 10.61
C SER A 83 -1.47 -6.14 10.87
N ASP A 84 -0.85 -7.02 10.11
CA ASP A 84 -1.06 -8.47 10.15
C ASP A 84 0.24 -9.22 9.85
N ASP A 85 0.20 -10.53 10.09
CA ASP A 85 1.25 -11.45 9.67
C ASP A 85 1.40 -11.41 8.14
N ILE A 86 2.65 -11.41 7.69
CA ILE A 86 3.03 -11.35 6.27
C ILE A 86 4.15 -12.34 5.98
N THR A 87 4.53 -12.43 4.71
CA THR A 87 5.83 -12.99 4.33
C THR A 87 6.71 -11.92 3.69
N ILE A 88 8.02 -12.00 3.94
CA ILE A 88 9.05 -11.21 3.26
C ILE A 88 9.99 -12.19 2.57
N GLU A 89 10.11 -12.12 1.24
CA GLU A 89 10.87 -13.13 0.46
C GLU A 89 10.54 -14.56 0.89
N ASP A 90 9.24 -14.88 0.96
CA ASP A 90 8.68 -16.18 1.39
C ASP A 90 8.94 -16.59 2.86
N ASN A 91 9.60 -15.75 3.66
CA ASN A 91 9.80 -15.99 5.09
C ASN A 91 8.71 -15.32 5.92
N GLU A 92 8.11 -16.05 6.86
CA GLU A 92 7.07 -15.51 7.73
C GLU A 92 7.61 -14.40 8.64
N LEU A 93 6.85 -13.32 8.77
CA LEU A 93 7.08 -12.24 9.71
C LEU A 93 5.76 -11.87 10.39
N PRO A 94 5.64 -12.01 11.73
CA PRO A 94 4.42 -11.66 12.44
C PRO A 94 4.03 -10.19 12.30
N ALA A 95 2.75 -9.89 12.54
CA ALA A 95 2.26 -8.52 12.66
C ALA A 95 3.08 -7.72 13.68
N GLY A 96 3.36 -6.46 13.39
CA GLY A 96 4.13 -5.64 14.33
C GLY A 96 4.86 -4.46 13.68
N SER A 97 5.54 -3.71 14.54
CA SER A 97 6.47 -2.66 14.11
C SER A 97 7.90 -3.18 14.16
N TYR A 98 8.67 -2.89 13.11
CA TYR A 98 10.05 -3.29 12.95
C TYR A 98 10.95 -2.11 12.58
N ALA A 99 12.18 -2.11 13.08
CA ALA A 99 13.27 -1.31 12.53
C ALA A 99 13.91 -2.04 11.34
N ILE A 100 14.18 -1.30 10.27
CA ILE A 100 14.89 -1.80 9.08
C ILE A 100 16.32 -1.28 9.09
N LEU A 101 17.28 -2.20 9.20
CA LEU A 101 18.69 -1.93 8.90
C LEU A 101 19.06 -2.74 7.65
N THR A 102 19.98 -2.21 6.86
CA THR A 102 20.46 -2.88 5.64
C THR A 102 21.97 -2.99 5.68
N LYS A 103 22.49 -4.04 5.06
CA LYS A 103 23.92 -4.18 4.76
C LYS A 103 24.08 -4.22 3.24
N PRO A 104 24.28 -3.05 2.59
CA PRO A 104 24.43 -2.97 1.15
C PRO A 104 25.66 -3.74 0.66
N GLY A 105 25.51 -4.42 -0.46
CA GLY A 105 26.60 -5.04 -1.22
C GLY A 105 26.44 -4.77 -2.70
N ALA A 106 27.48 -5.06 -3.48
CA ALA A 106 27.47 -4.85 -4.93
C ALA A 106 26.47 -5.75 -5.66
N THR A 107 26.29 -6.99 -5.18
CA THR A 107 25.44 -8.02 -5.82
C THR A 107 24.30 -8.51 -4.92
N SER A 108 24.33 -8.20 -3.63
CA SER A 108 23.32 -8.62 -2.66
C SER A 108 23.24 -7.61 -1.52
N TRP A 109 22.03 -7.29 -1.09
CA TRP A 109 21.76 -6.50 0.10
C TRP A 109 21.10 -7.40 1.13
N ALA A 110 21.66 -7.44 2.35
CA ALA A 110 20.94 -8.02 3.46
C ALA A 110 20.00 -6.97 4.04
N VAL A 111 18.71 -7.29 4.17
CA VAL A 111 17.67 -6.46 4.78
C VAL A 111 17.26 -7.11 6.09
N HIS A 112 17.48 -6.41 7.19
CA HIS A 112 17.31 -6.92 8.54
C HIS A 112 16.09 -6.24 9.18
N PHE A 113 15.23 -7.06 9.77
CA PHE A 113 14.04 -6.61 10.50
C PHE A 113 14.24 -6.92 11.99
N TYR A 114 14.15 -5.89 12.82
CA TYR A 114 14.25 -5.98 14.29
C TYR A 114 12.95 -5.49 14.89
N ASN A 115 12.44 -6.13 15.94
CA ASN A 115 11.29 -5.61 16.69
C ASN A 115 11.56 -4.16 17.11
N TRP A 116 10.63 -3.27 16.81
CA TRP A 116 10.80 -1.85 17.09
C TRP A 116 10.84 -1.58 18.60
N GLY A 117 12.02 -1.25 19.12
CA GLY A 117 12.22 -0.85 20.52
C GLY A 117 12.74 0.59 20.70
N SER A 118 13.31 1.18 19.64
CA SER A 118 14.05 2.44 19.71
C SER A 118 14.16 3.15 18.35
N SER A 119 14.21 4.48 18.36
CA SER A 119 14.55 5.26 17.16
C SER A 119 16.06 5.34 16.90
N ASN A 120 16.89 4.98 17.89
CA ASN A 120 18.33 4.99 17.75
C ASN A 120 18.81 3.72 17.03
N PHE A 121 19.32 3.86 15.80
CA PHE A 121 19.81 2.73 15.02
C PHE A 121 20.92 1.93 15.73
N GLY A 122 21.74 2.59 16.56
CA GLY A 122 22.84 1.96 17.27
C GLY A 122 22.39 0.91 18.30
N SER A 123 21.14 0.97 18.76
CA SER A 123 20.60 -0.03 19.70
C SER A 123 20.43 -1.42 19.08
N TYR A 124 20.27 -1.50 17.76
CA TYR A 124 20.04 -2.77 17.05
C TYR A 124 21.32 -3.47 16.57
N LEU A 125 22.49 -2.81 16.68
CA LEU A 125 23.74 -3.34 16.11
C LEU A 125 24.26 -4.59 16.84
N GLU A 126 23.91 -4.74 18.12
CA GLU A 126 24.29 -5.88 18.97
C GLU A 126 23.10 -6.84 19.21
N GLU A 127 21.94 -6.56 18.60
CA GLU A 127 20.76 -7.41 18.69
C GLU A 127 20.73 -8.42 17.53
N ASP A 128 20.08 -9.56 17.76
CA ASP A 128 19.77 -10.50 16.69
C ASP A 128 18.51 -10.04 15.93
N PRO A 129 18.56 -9.95 14.60
CA PRO A 129 17.38 -9.62 13.80
C PRO A 129 16.32 -10.72 13.89
N ASN A 130 15.05 -10.34 13.92
CA ASN A 130 13.91 -11.26 13.84
C ASN A 130 13.85 -11.96 12.46
N LEU A 131 14.25 -11.24 11.41
CA LEU A 131 14.33 -11.76 10.06
C LEU A 131 15.46 -11.08 9.29
N VAL A 132 16.17 -11.86 8.48
CA VAL A 132 17.13 -11.36 7.50
C VAL A 132 16.77 -11.95 6.16
N VAL A 133 16.59 -11.09 5.16
CA VAL A 133 16.40 -11.51 3.76
C VAL A 133 17.48 -10.90 2.88
N ASN A 134 17.81 -11.59 1.80
CA ASN A 134 18.75 -11.07 0.81
C ASN A 134 17.99 -10.63 -0.43
N ALA A 135 18.24 -9.41 -0.87
CA ALA A 135 17.67 -8.84 -2.07
C ALA A 135 18.76 -8.48 -3.09
N THR A 136 18.48 -8.70 -4.37
CA THR A 136 19.43 -8.38 -5.44
C THR A 136 19.24 -6.92 -5.86
N PRO A 137 20.25 -6.04 -5.71
CA PRO A 137 20.16 -4.68 -6.21
C PRO A 137 20.12 -4.67 -7.74
N VAL A 138 19.24 -3.85 -8.30
CA VAL A 138 19.06 -3.65 -9.74
C VAL A 138 19.48 -2.22 -10.08
N LYS A 139 20.19 -2.06 -11.20
CA LYS A 139 20.53 -0.74 -11.74
C LYS A 139 19.39 -0.22 -12.61
N MET A 140 19.10 1.06 -12.49
CA MET A 140 18.15 1.78 -13.34
C MET A 140 18.85 2.88 -14.13
N ASP A 141 18.29 3.28 -15.26
CA ASP A 141 18.87 4.33 -16.11
C ASP A 141 18.74 5.73 -15.47
N ALA A 142 17.69 5.92 -14.67
CA ALA A 142 17.44 7.18 -13.98
C ALA A 142 18.29 7.31 -12.71
N THR A 143 18.62 8.55 -12.34
CA THR A 143 19.27 8.86 -11.05
C THR A 143 18.27 9.54 -10.12
N LEU A 144 18.03 8.92 -8.96
CA LEU A 144 17.24 9.48 -7.87
C LEU A 144 18.14 10.23 -6.89
N GLU A 145 17.99 11.56 -6.88
CA GLU A 145 18.72 12.45 -5.97
C GLU A 145 18.43 12.15 -4.50
N THR A 146 17.23 11.72 -4.15
CA THR A 146 16.80 11.54 -2.76
C THR A 146 16.37 10.11 -2.50
N PHE A 147 16.88 9.53 -1.41
CA PHE A 147 16.54 8.18 -1.00
C PHE A 147 15.03 8.05 -0.82
N THR A 148 14.48 6.98 -1.39
CA THR A 148 13.05 6.74 -1.44
C THR A 148 12.79 5.29 -1.09
N ILE A 149 11.83 5.08 -0.18
CA ILE A 149 11.22 3.80 0.09
C ILE A 149 9.77 3.88 -0.37
N ASN A 150 9.34 2.95 -1.20
CA ASN A 150 7.97 2.85 -1.71
C ASN A 150 7.49 1.39 -1.72
N ILE A 151 6.18 1.24 -1.88
CA ILE A 151 5.53 -0.04 -2.13
C ILE A 151 4.95 0.04 -3.53
N ASP A 152 5.26 -0.95 -4.36
CA ASP A 152 4.89 -1.00 -5.78
C ASP A 152 4.45 -2.42 -6.17
N GLY A 153 4.01 -2.62 -7.41
CA GLY A 153 3.62 -3.93 -7.92
C GLY A 153 2.47 -4.56 -7.13
N LEU A 154 1.49 -3.75 -6.71
CA LEU A 154 0.37 -4.21 -5.90
C LEU A 154 -0.45 -5.28 -6.63
N HIS A 155 -0.71 -6.38 -5.94
CA HIS A 155 -1.70 -7.38 -6.32
C HIS A 155 -2.45 -7.88 -5.07
N ASN A 156 -3.43 -8.76 -5.27
CA ASN A 156 -4.30 -9.21 -4.17
C ASN A 156 -3.53 -9.87 -3.02
N ASP A 157 -2.44 -10.57 -3.35
CA ASP A 157 -1.71 -11.43 -2.42
C ASP A 157 -0.33 -10.87 -2.05
N GLY A 158 -0.01 -9.63 -2.45
CA GLY A 158 1.31 -9.10 -2.19
C GLY A 158 1.63 -7.77 -2.88
N ALA A 159 2.88 -7.37 -2.68
CA ALA A 159 3.48 -6.18 -3.25
C ALA A 159 5.00 -6.31 -3.25
N THR A 160 5.69 -5.31 -3.76
CA THR A 160 7.15 -5.17 -3.65
C THR A 160 7.49 -3.93 -2.83
N LEU A 161 8.22 -4.12 -1.73
CA LEU A 161 8.91 -3.05 -1.01
C LEU A 161 10.18 -2.69 -1.78
N GLN A 162 10.36 -1.42 -2.13
CA GLN A 162 11.50 -0.96 -2.91
C GLN A 162 12.30 0.06 -2.10
N PHE A 163 13.61 -0.15 -2.02
CA PHE A 163 14.57 0.86 -1.56
C PHE A 163 15.32 1.42 -2.77
N ALA A 164 15.21 2.72 -3.02
CA ALA A 164 15.77 3.34 -4.21
C ALA A 164 16.60 4.60 -3.88
N TRP A 165 17.83 4.64 -4.36
CA TRP A 165 18.70 5.83 -4.31
C TRP A 165 19.72 5.80 -5.44
N GLU A 166 20.18 6.97 -5.88
CA GLU A 166 21.10 7.06 -7.01
C GLU A 166 20.49 6.32 -8.19
N ASN A 167 21.18 5.35 -8.78
CA ASN A 167 20.70 4.53 -9.88
C ASN A 167 20.47 3.08 -9.43
N THR A 168 20.24 2.85 -8.13
CA THR A 168 20.08 1.52 -7.54
C THR A 168 18.70 1.37 -6.93
N VAL A 169 18.02 0.28 -7.26
CA VAL A 169 16.75 -0.15 -6.66
C VAL A 169 16.93 -1.53 -6.05
N VAL A 170 16.42 -1.73 -4.85
CA VAL A 170 16.47 -3.01 -4.14
C VAL A 170 15.04 -3.45 -3.88
N PRO A 171 14.49 -4.36 -4.69
CA PRO A 171 13.16 -4.90 -4.50
C PRO A 171 13.17 -6.01 -3.43
N VAL A 172 12.15 -6.01 -2.59
CA VAL A 172 11.87 -7.04 -1.59
C VAL A 172 10.39 -7.43 -1.70
N SER A 173 10.12 -8.70 -1.97
CA SER A 173 8.77 -9.25 -2.08
C SER A 173 8.07 -9.27 -0.72
N ILE A 174 6.83 -8.77 -0.68
CA ILE A 174 5.90 -8.88 0.45
C ILE A 174 4.74 -9.77 0.01
N GLY A 175 4.50 -10.87 0.71
CA GLY A 175 3.29 -11.67 0.59
C GLY A 175 2.32 -11.40 1.74
N VAL A 176 1.02 -11.45 1.46
CA VAL A 176 -0.04 -11.26 2.45
C VAL A 176 -1.08 -12.39 2.38
N MET A 177 -1.72 -12.67 3.51
CA MET A 177 -2.69 -13.78 3.64
C MET A 177 -4.12 -13.37 3.22
N THR A 178 -4.26 -12.66 2.09
CA THR A 178 -5.54 -12.11 1.63
C THR A 178 -6.56 -13.20 1.39
N ASP A 179 -6.19 -14.25 0.65
CA ASP A 179 -7.13 -15.34 0.33
C ASP A 179 -7.71 -16.00 1.57
N LYS A 180 -6.85 -16.37 2.51
CA LYS A 180 -7.25 -16.96 3.79
C LYS A 180 -8.28 -16.09 4.53
N LYS A 181 -8.05 -14.77 4.57
CA LYS A 181 -8.94 -13.81 5.23
C LYS A 181 -10.26 -13.63 4.50
N VAL A 182 -10.22 -13.49 3.18
CA VAL A 182 -11.43 -13.31 2.38
C VAL A 182 -12.30 -14.56 2.46
N MET A 183 -11.70 -15.75 2.33
CA MET A 183 -12.42 -17.02 2.46
C MET A 183 -13.08 -17.17 3.83
N ALA A 184 -12.36 -16.91 4.93
CA ALA A 184 -12.94 -16.93 6.27
C ALA A 184 -14.08 -15.91 6.45
N SER A 185 -13.97 -14.73 5.81
CA SER A 185 -15.04 -13.74 5.81
C SER A 185 -16.26 -14.22 5.02
N ILE A 186 -16.05 -14.81 3.84
CA ILE A 186 -17.11 -15.40 3.02
C ILE A 186 -17.83 -16.48 3.82
N ASP A 187 -17.12 -17.44 4.42
CA ASP A 187 -17.73 -18.53 5.19
C ASP A 187 -18.68 -18.00 6.28
N ARG A 188 -18.26 -16.98 7.01
CA ARG A 188 -19.06 -16.33 8.05
C ARG A 188 -20.26 -15.56 7.49
N VAL A 189 -20.07 -14.75 6.43
CA VAL A 189 -21.14 -13.89 5.89
C VAL A 189 -22.20 -14.71 5.17
N MET A 190 -21.82 -15.86 4.59
CA MET A 190 -22.73 -16.71 3.83
C MET A 190 -23.74 -17.48 4.69
N GLU A 191 -23.70 -17.35 6.02
CA GLU A 191 -24.75 -17.80 6.95
C GLU A 191 -26.04 -16.95 6.86
N GLY A 192 -25.91 -15.67 6.50
CA GLY A 192 -27.02 -14.73 6.35
C GLY A 192 -26.73 -13.63 5.33
N PRO A 193 -26.46 -13.97 4.06
CA PRO A 193 -25.92 -13.03 3.09
C PRO A 193 -26.98 -12.07 2.55
N SER A 194 -26.59 -10.82 2.34
CA SER A 194 -27.34 -9.87 1.51
C SER A 194 -27.09 -10.15 0.01
N GLN A 195 -27.90 -9.54 -0.87
CA GLN A 195 -27.63 -9.59 -2.31
C GLN A 195 -26.24 -9.03 -2.68
N ASN A 196 -25.77 -8.03 -1.95
CA ASN A 196 -24.46 -7.45 -2.19
C ASN A 196 -23.32 -8.39 -1.74
N ASP A 197 -23.54 -9.17 -0.67
CA ASP A 197 -22.55 -10.14 -0.20
C ASP A 197 -22.36 -11.27 -1.21
N TYR A 198 -23.47 -11.75 -1.80
CA TYR A 198 -23.40 -12.69 -2.93
C TYR A 198 -22.60 -12.13 -4.10
N TYR A 199 -22.78 -10.84 -4.44
CA TYR A 199 -22.01 -10.21 -5.51
C TYR A 199 -20.52 -10.12 -5.18
N ASN A 200 -20.18 -9.70 -3.95
CA ASN A 200 -18.80 -9.56 -3.51
C ASN A 200 -18.09 -10.92 -3.50
N ALA A 201 -18.74 -11.96 -2.98
CA ALA A 201 -18.21 -13.32 -2.96
C ALA A 201 -18.03 -13.88 -4.37
N ALA A 202 -19.02 -13.70 -5.25
CA ALA A 202 -18.94 -14.12 -6.65
C ALA A 202 -17.81 -13.41 -7.42
N SER A 203 -17.69 -12.10 -7.22
CA SER A 203 -16.64 -11.29 -7.85
C SER A 203 -15.27 -11.74 -7.37
N TYR A 204 -15.11 -11.98 -6.06
CA TYR A 204 -13.86 -12.49 -5.53
C TYR A 204 -13.49 -13.85 -6.11
N TYR A 205 -14.44 -14.79 -6.15
CA TYR A 205 -14.19 -16.13 -6.71
C TYR A 205 -13.78 -16.06 -8.19
N HIS A 206 -14.44 -15.21 -8.96
CA HIS A 206 -14.09 -15.00 -10.36
C HIS A 206 -12.69 -14.39 -10.52
N ASP A 207 -12.41 -13.30 -9.79
CA ASP A 207 -11.16 -12.55 -9.95
C ASP A 207 -9.94 -13.29 -9.38
N SER A 208 -10.15 -14.24 -8.46
CA SER A 208 -9.11 -15.11 -7.89
C SER A 208 -9.03 -16.50 -8.53
N GLY A 209 -9.75 -16.74 -9.64
CA GLY A 209 -9.69 -18.01 -10.37
C GLY A 209 -10.20 -19.23 -9.59
N LYS A 210 -11.13 -19.03 -8.66
CA LYS A 210 -11.77 -20.09 -7.87
C LYS A 210 -12.89 -20.76 -8.68
N ASP A 211 -13.71 -21.59 -8.01
CA ASP A 211 -14.78 -22.34 -8.66
C ASP A 211 -15.84 -21.41 -9.31
N LEU A 212 -15.79 -21.33 -10.64
CA LEU A 212 -16.68 -20.47 -11.43
C LEU A 212 -18.15 -20.89 -11.34
N LYS A 213 -18.44 -22.16 -11.05
CA LYS A 213 -19.83 -22.62 -10.86
C LYS A 213 -20.44 -22.03 -9.58
N THR A 214 -19.66 -21.99 -8.51
CA THR A 214 -20.04 -21.32 -7.26
C THR A 214 -20.16 -19.82 -7.46
N ALA A 215 -19.22 -19.20 -8.17
CA ALA A 215 -19.32 -17.78 -8.54
C ALA A 215 -20.62 -17.48 -9.32
N LEU A 216 -20.96 -18.33 -10.30
CA LEU A 216 -22.18 -18.21 -11.09
C LEU A 216 -23.44 -18.35 -10.22
N LYS A 217 -23.45 -19.32 -9.29
CA LYS A 217 -24.57 -19.49 -8.34
C LYS A 217 -24.80 -18.21 -7.54
N TRP A 218 -23.74 -17.64 -6.97
CA TRP A 218 -23.86 -16.44 -6.13
C TRP A 218 -24.19 -15.19 -6.94
N VAL A 219 -23.56 -14.97 -8.10
CA VAL A 219 -23.92 -13.80 -8.92
C VAL A 219 -25.36 -13.86 -9.41
N ASN A 220 -25.90 -15.06 -9.66
CA ASN A 220 -27.33 -15.22 -9.95
C ASN A 220 -28.21 -14.79 -8.78
N MET A 221 -27.87 -15.15 -7.54
CA MET A 221 -28.57 -14.66 -6.35
C MET A 221 -28.47 -13.13 -6.22
N ALA A 222 -27.29 -12.57 -6.48
CA ALA A 222 -27.06 -11.13 -6.41
C ALA A 222 -27.83 -10.33 -7.47
N THR A 223 -28.08 -10.92 -8.64
CA THR A 223 -28.83 -10.30 -9.75
C THR A 223 -30.30 -10.71 -9.79
N SER A 224 -30.78 -11.41 -8.76
CA SER A 224 -32.19 -11.82 -8.69
C SER A 224 -33.10 -10.66 -8.28
N GLY A 225 -34.36 -10.71 -8.70
CA GLY A 225 -35.35 -9.67 -8.42
C GLY A 225 -35.40 -8.56 -9.46
N ASP A 226 -36.15 -7.50 -9.15
CA ASP A 226 -36.63 -6.55 -10.16
C ASP A 226 -35.63 -5.44 -10.50
N ASN A 227 -34.61 -5.22 -9.68
CA ASN A 227 -33.69 -4.09 -9.81
C ASN A 227 -32.21 -4.52 -9.81
N PRO A 228 -31.78 -5.43 -10.71
CA PRO A 228 -30.39 -5.83 -10.80
C PRO A 228 -29.51 -4.64 -11.21
N ARG A 229 -28.31 -4.54 -10.64
CA ARG A 229 -27.38 -3.45 -10.98
C ARG A 229 -26.55 -3.81 -12.21
N TYR A 230 -26.33 -2.84 -13.11
CA TYR A 230 -25.60 -3.09 -14.36
C TYR A 230 -24.24 -3.75 -14.15
N TRP A 231 -23.50 -3.38 -13.10
CA TRP A 231 -22.19 -3.96 -12.78
C TRP A 231 -22.26 -5.40 -12.26
N GLN A 232 -23.33 -5.76 -11.55
CA GLN A 232 -23.56 -7.14 -11.09
C GLN A 232 -23.92 -8.05 -12.26
N VAL A 233 -24.79 -7.58 -13.16
CA VAL A 233 -25.14 -8.30 -14.39
C VAL A 233 -23.93 -8.42 -15.32
N ARG A 234 -23.08 -7.38 -15.38
CA ARG A 234 -21.81 -7.43 -16.11
C ARG A 234 -20.91 -8.55 -15.60
N ARG A 235 -20.74 -8.66 -14.28
CA ARG A 235 -19.94 -9.73 -13.67
C ARG A 235 -20.50 -11.10 -14.00
N LYS A 236 -21.83 -11.27 -13.97
CA LYS A 236 -22.50 -12.50 -14.41
C LYS A 236 -22.14 -12.85 -15.86
N ALA A 237 -22.15 -11.87 -16.76
CA ALA A 237 -21.77 -12.07 -18.15
C ALA A 237 -20.33 -12.57 -18.31
N LEU A 238 -19.38 -12.01 -17.54
CA LEU A 238 -17.98 -12.46 -17.53
C LEU A 238 -17.84 -13.91 -17.04
N ILE A 239 -18.45 -14.22 -15.89
CA ILE A 239 -18.42 -15.58 -15.33
C ILE A 239 -18.99 -16.60 -16.32
N LEU A 240 -20.11 -16.27 -16.98
CA LEU A 240 -20.72 -17.14 -17.99
C LEU A 240 -19.79 -17.34 -19.20
N ALA A 241 -19.11 -16.28 -19.66
CA ALA A 241 -18.18 -16.38 -20.77
C ALA A 241 -16.98 -17.28 -20.43
N ASP A 242 -16.40 -17.13 -19.23
CA ASP A 242 -15.27 -17.94 -18.76
C ASP A 242 -15.66 -19.41 -18.51
N LEU A 243 -16.94 -19.68 -18.23
CA LEU A 243 -17.53 -21.02 -18.21
C LEU A 243 -17.82 -21.58 -19.62
N GLY A 244 -17.57 -20.82 -20.69
CA GLY A 244 -17.89 -21.21 -22.07
C GLY A 244 -19.37 -21.08 -22.46
N MET A 245 -20.21 -20.52 -21.59
CA MET A 245 -21.66 -20.32 -21.80
C MET A 245 -21.92 -19.04 -22.61
N LYS A 246 -21.41 -19.00 -23.85
CA LYS A 246 -21.39 -17.78 -24.69
C LYS A 246 -22.78 -17.18 -24.92
N THR A 247 -23.80 -18.00 -25.15
CA THR A 247 -25.17 -17.52 -25.43
C THR A 247 -25.74 -16.76 -24.23
N GLU A 248 -25.60 -17.34 -23.04
CA GLU A 248 -26.03 -16.78 -21.77
C GLU A 248 -25.19 -15.56 -21.39
N ALA A 249 -23.88 -15.59 -21.66
CA ALA A 249 -22.98 -14.47 -21.45
C ALA A 249 -23.40 -13.24 -22.28
N ILE A 250 -23.70 -13.43 -23.57
CA ILE A 250 -24.19 -12.36 -24.46
C ILE A 250 -25.53 -11.82 -23.97
N ALA A 251 -26.46 -12.69 -23.54
CA ALA A 251 -27.74 -12.25 -22.99
C ALA A 251 -27.57 -11.39 -21.74
N ALA A 252 -26.73 -11.82 -20.79
CA ALA A 252 -26.41 -11.04 -19.59
C ALA A 252 -25.70 -9.72 -19.94
N ALA A 253 -24.75 -9.71 -20.88
CA ALA A 253 -24.08 -8.48 -21.30
C ALA A 253 -25.04 -7.47 -21.96
N LYS A 254 -26.03 -7.92 -22.74
CA LYS A 254 -27.09 -7.06 -23.29
C LYS A 254 -27.96 -6.44 -22.20
N GLN A 255 -28.37 -7.23 -21.21
CA GLN A 255 -29.10 -6.71 -20.05
C GLN A 255 -28.27 -5.66 -19.28
N SER A 256 -26.98 -5.95 -19.03
CA SER A 256 -26.07 -5.01 -18.39
C SER A 256 -25.90 -3.72 -19.21
N LEU A 257 -25.81 -3.83 -20.54
CA LEU A 257 -25.72 -2.69 -21.46
C LEU A 257 -26.94 -1.77 -21.34
N GLU A 258 -28.16 -2.31 -21.41
CA GLU A 258 -29.40 -1.52 -21.28
C GLU A 258 -29.46 -0.78 -19.94
N LEU A 259 -29.13 -1.48 -18.84
CA LEU A 259 -29.08 -0.89 -17.51
C LEU A 259 -28.00 0.20 -17.38
N ALA A 260 -26.83 0.01 -18.01
CA ALA A 260 -25.75 0.99 -18.00
C ALA A 260 -26.08 2.24 -18.82
N GLN A 261 -26.77 2.07 -19.96
CA GLN A 261 -27.28 3.18 -20.78
C GLN A 261 -28.30 4.00 -20.01
N ALA A 262 -29.28 3.33 -19.36
CA ALA A 262 -30.27 4.00 -18.52
C ALA A 262 -29.62 4.76 -17.33
N ALA A 263 -28.51 4.24 -16.80
CA ALA A 263 -27.74 4.90 -15.75
C ALA A 263 -26.74 5.96 -16.25
N GLY A 264 -26.61 6.16 -17.57
CA GLY A 264 -25.66 7.10 -18.16
C GLY A 264 -24.18 6.72 -18.01
N ASN A 265 -23.85 5.46 -17.70
CA ASN A 265 -22.47 5.01 -17.48
C ASN A 265 -21.82 4.49 -18.77
N GLN A 266 -21.11 5.38 -19.48
CA GLN A 266 -20.49 5.08 -20.78
C GLN A 266 -19.33 4.07 -20.71
N ASP A 267 -18.70 3.89 -19.55
CA ASP A 267 -17.63 2.90 -19.41
C ASP A 267 -18.20 1.49 -19.49
N TYR A 268 -19.30 1.23 -18.78
CA TYR A 268 -19.99 -0.06 -18.84
C TYR A 268 -20.67 -0.30 -20.17
N VAL A 269 -21.15 0.74 -20.85
CA VAL A 269 -21.64 0.63 -22.24
C VAL A 269 -20.55 0.06 -23.14
N ARG A 270 -19.39 0.72 -23.19
CA ARG A 270 -18.25 0.30 -24.03
C ARG A 270 -17.76 -1.11 -23.67
N MET A 271 -17.67 -1.43 -22.38
CA MET A 271 -17.25 -2.76 -21.92
C MET A 271 -18.20 -3.87 -22.38
N ASN A 272 -19.51 -3.65 -22.27
CA ASN A 272 -20.51 -4.63 -22.71
C ASN A 272 -20.53 -4.77 -24.23
N GLU A 273 -20.53 -3.66 -24.98
CA GLU A 273 -20.50 -3.68 -26.45
C GLU A 273 -19.29 -4.46 -26.98
N LYS A 274 -18.11 -4.20 -26.39
CA LYS A 274 -16.89 -4.93 -26.74
C LYS A 274 -17.04 -6.43 -26.48
N SER A 275 -17.50 -6.83 -25.30
CA SER A 275 -17.67 -8.26 -24.97
C SER A 275 -18.71 -8.95 -25.86
N ILE A 276 -19.84 -8.30 -26.13
CA ILE A 276 -20.87 -8.83 -27.04
C ILE A 276 -20.27 -9.06 -28.43
N LYS A 277 -19.54 -8.09 -28.97
CA LYS A 277 -18.86 -8.21 -30.27
C LYS A 277 -17.86 -9.37 -30.26
N ASP A 278 -17.00 -9.43 -29.24
CA ASP A 278 -15.95 -10.45 -29.13
C ASP A 278 -16.52 -11.87 -29.00
N TRP A 279 -17.65 -12.05 -28.31
CA TRP A 279 -18.25 -13.37 -28.10
C TRP A 279 -19.15 -13.85 -29.23
N MET A 280 -19.58 -12.95 -30.13
CA MET A 280 -20.34 -13.27 -31.34
C MET A 280 -19.47 -13.72 -32.51
N MET A 281 -18.14 -13.49 -32.44
CA MET A 281 -17.15 -14.01 -33.38
C MET A 281 -16.75 -15.46 -33.02
#